data_AF-A0A845XW58-F1
#
_entry.id   AF-A0A845XW58-F1
#
_cell.length_a   1.000
_cell.length_b   1.000
_cell.length_c   1.000
_cell.angle_alpha   90.00
_cell.angle_beta   90.00
_cell.angle_gamma   90.00
#
_symmetry.space_group_name_H-M   'P 1'
#
loop_
_entity.id
_entity.type
_entity.pdbx_description
1 polymer ?
#
loop_
_entity_poly.entity_id
_entity_poly.type
_entity_poly.pdbx_seq_one_letter_code
_entity_poly.pdbx_strand_id
1 'polypeptide(L)'
;MAQNNPYFKITKTMVSKNIVSNYLQELHQSLKEKLTKKSFEIYPFERTYEDNPKAIGKEVISSKLSFTGLDESFHKYNSRLLLLGEPGGGKSISMIKFAIQKVEERLKTQRSLLPIFAEIYTWTEIYNDRKEISQESIIHWLAKQTNQNEEFINKDFLQKQIREKKVLLLLDGLDELPLNVSQKPQDPNAPREDYRAQFIETLNSLDGFQQVPMVISCRRRDYEEITGNDNNNPLKLNGAVVLNRLSEAEIKQYVTSNSIFKDNQQGARLWNLLDNSPDLLKMVRTPFLLYTLISTYQNQESDGEVKQFSRVSTHEQLFDRFIEQGFSREKDKKENRTQQNLPCSSAEELKEKLGAIAVVMMSDSEPDNTKIEEPIFSKVIPQLEQRHAFTRLARTIQLLFETSEKQVYCFRHLLLRDYFAFRYAN
;
A
#
# COMPACT_ATOMS: atom_id res chain seq x y z
N MET A 1 -47.34 5.30 -17.57
CA MET A 1 -46.78 5.86 -18.82
C MET A 1 -46.07 7.20 -18.55
N ALA A 2 -44.93 7.21 -17.85
CA ALA A 2 -44.20 8.44 -17.50
C ALA A 2 -42.67 8.32 -17.71
N GLN A 3 -42.22 7.41 -18.58
CA GLN A 3 -40.78 7.13 -18.76
C GLN A 3 -40.12 7.85 -19.95
N ASN A 4 -40.87 8.62 -20.76
CA ASN A 4 -40.35 9.27 -21.97
C ASN A 4 -40.48 10.81 -21.95
N ASN A 5 -40.31 11.48 -20.80
CA ASN A 5 -40.21 12.94 -20.75
C ASN A 5 -38.74 13.39 -20.95
N PRO A 6 -38.39 14.07 -22.06
CA PRO A 6 -37.01 14.49 -22.36
C PRO A 6 -36.43 15.44 -21.31
N TYR A 7 -37.26 16.28 -20.66
CA TYR A 7 -36.81 17.19 -19.60
C TYR A 7 -36.34 16.44 -18.35
N PHE A 8 -37.05 15.38 -17.96
CA PHE A 8 -36.67 14.55 -16.80
C PHE A 8 -35.36 13.78 -17.04
N LYS A 9 -35.12 13.39 -18.30
CA LYS A 9 -33.88 12.74 -18.73
C LYS A 9 -32.69 13.71 -18.70
N ILE A 10 -32.90 14.98 -19.07
CA ILE A 10 -31.88 16.03 -19.04
C ILE A 10 -31.47 16.35 -17.58
N THR A 11 -32.43 16.52 -16.67
CA THR A 11 -32.14 16.82 -15.25
C THR A 11 -31.38 15.69 -14.57
N LYS A 12 -31.80 14.42 -14.76
CA LYS A 12 -31.07 13.26 -14.22
C LYS A 12 -29.67 13.12 -14.81
N THR A 13 -29.50 13.42 -16.10
CA THR A 13 -28.18 13.36 -16.76
C THR A 13 -27.25 14.44 -16.22
N MET A 14 -27.72 15.67 -16.02
CA MET A 14 -26.92 16.75 -15.41
C MET A 14 -26.55 16.43 -13.95
N VAL A 15 -27.49 15.95 -13.14
CA VAL A 15 -27.22 15.54 -11.74
C VAL A 15 -26.18 14.41 -11.70
N SER A 16 -26.32 13.40 -12.55
CA SER A 16 -25.34 12.29 -12.63
C SER A 16 -23.95 12.75 -13.11
N LYS A 17 -23.88 13.74 -14.01
CA LYS A 17 -22.61 14.31 -14.48
C LYS A 17 -21.90 15.08 -13.36
N ASN A 18 -22.64 15.87 -12.58
CA ASN A 18 -22.09 16.60 -11.45
C ASN A 18 -21.59 15.66 -10.35
N ILE A 19 -22.34 14.61 -10.03
CA ILE A 19 -21.96 13.59 -9.05
C ILE A 19 -20.65 12.90 -9.44
N VAL A 20 -20.53 12.42 -10.69
CA VAL A 20 -19.31 11.75 -11.16
C VAL A 20 -18.14 12.71 -11.19
N SER A 21 -18.35 13.96 -11.58
CA SER A 21 -17.29 14.98 -11.60
C SER A 21 -16.76 15.28 -10.20
N ASN A 22 -17.65 15.43 -9.21
CA ASN A 22 -17.25 15.70 -7.83
C ASN A 22 -16.44 14.54 -7.25
N TYR A 23 -16.92 13.31 -7.42
CA TYR A 23 -16.18 12.11 -7.03
C TYR A 23 -14.76 12.08 -7.62
N LEU A 24 -14.65 12.35 -8.93
CA LEU A 24 -13.36 12.32 -9.61
C LEU A 24 -12.40 13.41 -9.11
N GLN A 25 -12.91 14.60 -8.78
CA GLN A 25 -12.10 15.68 -8.21
C GLN A 25 -11.57 15.31 -6.82
N GLU A 26 -12.43 14.77 -5.95
CA GLU A 26 -12.02 14.32 -4.61
C GLU A 26 -11.04 13.15 -4.67
N LEU A 27 -11.31 12.17 -5.54
CA LEU A 27 -10.39 11.06 -5.77
C LEU A 27 -9.04 11.57 -6.28
N HIS A 28 -9.02 12.50 -7.23
CA HIS A 28 -7.78 13.09 -7.75
C HIS A 28 -6.97 13.77 -6.64
N GLN A 29 -7.64 14.57 -5.80
CA GLN A 29 -7.01 15.26 -4.69
C GLN A 29 -6.44 14.26 -3.68
N SER A 30 -7.24 13.29 -3.24
CA SER A 30 -6.83 12.25 -2.28
C SER A 30 -5.62 11.44 -2.79
N LEU A 31 -5.64 11.02 -4.06
CA LEU A 31 -4.52 10.29 -4.67
C LEU A 31 -3.25 11.15 -4.75
N LYS A 32 -3.38 12.44 -5.09
CA LYS A 32 -2.23 13.37 -5.10
C LYS A 32 -1.67 13.61 -3.71
N GLU A 33 -2.51 13.70 -2.69
CA GLU A 33 -2.08 13.82 -1.30
C GLU A 33 -1.34 12.55 -0.84
N LYS A 34 -1.88 11.35 -1.15
CA LYS A 34 -1.21 10.07 -0.90
C LYS A 34 0.16 10.01 -1.59
N LEU A 35 0.23 10.44 -2.84
CA LEU A 35 1.48 10.47 -3.62
C LEU A 35 2.49 11.49 -3.04
N THR A 36 2.03 12.65 -2.59
CA THR A 36 2.88 13.67 -1.96
C THR A 36 3.46 13.21 -0.63
N LYS A 37 2.67 12.51 0.19
CA LYS A 37 3.14 11.88 1.44
C LYS A 37 4.19 10.80 1.20
N LYS A 38 4.21 10.21 -0.01
CA LYS A 38 5.20 9.23 -0.47
C LYS A 38 6.12 9.79 -1.56
N SER A 39 6.39 11.10 -1.55
CA SER A 39 7.13 11.79 -2.63
C SER A 39 8.54 11.24 -2.87
N PHE A 40 9.20 10.70 -1.84
CA PHE A 40 10.50 10.03 -1.96
C PHE A 40 10.43 8.65 -2.65
N GLU A 41 9.25 8.14 -2.99
CA GLU A 41 9.10 6.94 -3.83
C GLU A 41 8.73 7.32 -5.28
N ILE A 42 8.81 8.61 -5.62
CA ILE A 42 8.59 9.11 -6.98
C ILE A 42 9.93 9.19 -7.71
N TYR A 43 10.07 8.36 -8.73
CA TYR A 43 11.26 8.30 -9.58
C TYR A 43 11.18 9.22 -10.79
N PRO A 44 12.33 9.72 -11.28
CA PRO A 44 12.44 10.46 -12.55
C PRO A 44 12.43 9.54 -13.78
N PHE A 45 12.19 8.25 -13.60
CA PHE A 45 12.12 7.23 -14.65
C PHE A 45 10.84 6.41 -14.51
N GLU A 46 10.45 5.77 -15.60
CA GLU A 46 9.37 4.80 -15.61
C GLU A 46 9.84 3.47 -15.05
N ARG A 47 8.92 2.77 -14.37
CA ARG A 47 9.20 1.47 -13.79
C ARG A 47 8.96 0.38 -14.82
N THR A 48 9.73 -0.69 -14.72
CA THR A 48 9.63 -1.85 -15.60
C THR A 48 8.81 -2.96 -14.98
N TYR A 49 8.05 -3.67 -15.82
CA TYR A 49 7.21 -4.78 -15.43
C TYR A 49 7.54 -5.99 -16.30
N GLU A 50 7.61 -7.18 -15.71
CA GLU A 50 7.85 -8.44 -16.41
C GLU A 50 6.59 -9.28 -16.45
N ASP A 51 6.32 -9.92 -17.59
CA ASP A 51 5.20 -10.85 -17.72
C ASP A 51 5.34 -12.07 -16.80
N ASN A 52 4.22 -12.50 -16.23
CA ASN A 52 4.15 -13.66 -15.33
C ASN A 52 2.86 -14.48 -15.53
N PRO A 53 2.66 -15.11 -16.71
CA PRO A 53 1.41 -15.79 -17.04
C PRO A 53 1.10 -16.97 -16.10
N LYS A 54 2.13 -17.58 -15.49
CA LYS A 54 1.96 -18.68 -14.53
C LYS A 54 1.09 -18.30 -13.34
N ALA A 55 1.18 -17.05 -12.86
CA ALA A 55 0.42 -16.60 -11.69
C ALA A 55 -1.10 -16.70 -11.91
N ILE A 56 -1.57 -16.62 -13.14
CA ILE A 56 -3.01 -16.74 -13.47
C ILE A 56 -3.32 -18.04 -14.20
N GLY A 57 -2.49 -19.08 -14.02
CA GLY A 57 -2.68 -20.40 -14.61
C GLY A 57 -2.55 -20.45 -16.13
N LYS A 58 -1.86 -19.47 -16.74
CA LYS A 58 -1.60 -19.45 -18.19
C LYS A 58 -0.22 -20.00 -18.52
N GLU A 59 -0.11 -20.61 -19.70
CA GLU A 59 1.15 -21.13 -20.21
C GLU A 59 2.19 -20.03 -20.44
N VAL A 60 3.46 -20.35 -20.19
CA VAL A 60 4.57 -19.45 -20.47
C VAL A 60 4.90 -19.52 -21.95
N ILE A 61 4.73 -18.39 -22.64
CA ILE A 61 5.25 -18.22 -24.00
C ILE A 61 6.78 -18.03 -23.91
N SER A 62 7.54 -18.55 -24.88
CA SER A 62 9.00 -18.62 -24.86
C SER A 62 9.73 -17.28 -24.72
N SER A 63 9.11 -16.15 -25.08
CA SER A 63 9.66 -14.81 -24.89
C SER A 63 9.07 -14.15 -23.65
N LYS A 64 9.89 -13.86 -22.64
CA LYS A 64 9.51 -12.98 -21.53
C LYS A 64 9.22 -11.58 -22.09
N LEU A 65 7.98 -11.13 -21.99
CA LEU A 65 7.61 -9.75 -22.31
C LEU A 65 8.01 -8.84 -21.15
N SER A 66 8.47 -7.64 -21.49
CA SER A 66 8.69 -6.56 -20.52
C SER A 66 7.93 -5.32 -21.00
N PHE A 67 7.42 -4.56 -20.04
CA PHE A 67 6.61 -3.37 -20.26
C PHE A 67 7.23 -2.19 -19.52
N THR A 68 7.11 -1.01 -20.12
CA THR A 68 7.50 0.25 -19.48
C THR A 68 6.23 0.98 -19.06
N GLY A 69 5.97 1.02 -17.76
CA GLY A 69 4.71 1.54 -17.22
C GLY A 69 3.58 0.52 -17.14
N LEU A 70 2.65 0.77 -16.21
CA LEU A 70 1.50 -0.11 -15.96
C LEU A 70 0.46 -0.06 -17.09
N ASP A 71 0.32 1.08 -17.76
CA ASP A 71 -0.66 1.32 -18.82
C ASP A 71 -0.45 0.38 -20.03
N GLU A 72 0.81 0.20 -20.45
CA GLU A 72 1.17 -0.69 -21.55
C GLU A 72 0.74 -2.14 -21.27
N SER A 73 1.11 -2.67 -20.11
CA SER A 73 0.72 -4.02 -19.69
C SER A 73 -0.81 -4.16 -19.52
N PHE A 74 -1.47 -3.15 -18.98
CA PHE A 74 -2.92 -3.13 -18.81
C PHE A 74 -3.65 -3.24 -20.17
N HIS A 75 -3.19 -2.51 -21.18
CA HIS A 75 -3.72 -2.61 -22.53
C HIS A 75 -3.39 -3.95 -23.20
N LYS A 76 -2.16 -4.45 -23.05
CA LYS A 76 -1.73 -5.75 -23.59
C LYS A 76 -2.63 -6.89 -23.12
N TYR A 77 -3.07 -6.86 -21.87
CA TYR A 77 -3.89 -7.92 -21.26
C TYR A 77 -5.38 -7.57 -21.23
N ASN A 78 -5.89 -6.84 -22.23
CA ASN A 78 -7.32 -6.55 -22.35
C ASN A 78 -7.94 -6.02 -21.03
N SER A 79 -7.20 -5.12 -20.38
CA SER A 79 -7.65 -4.38 -19.20
C SER A 79 -7.97 -5.22 -17.96
N ARG A 80 -7.47 -6.45 -17.81
CA ARG A 80 -7.63 -7.26 -16.59
C ARG A 80 -6.28 -7.83 -16.14
N LEU A 81 -5.68 -7.18 -15.16
CA LEU A 81 -4.27 -7.36 -14.83
C LEU A 81 -4.04 -7.62 -13.35
N LEU A 82 -3.23 -8.62 -13.05
CA LEU A 82 -2.63 -8.81 -11.72
C LEU A 82 -1.27 -8.11 -11.68
N LEU A 83 -1.08 -7.21 -10.72
CA LEU A 83 0.18 -6.53 -10.45
C LEU A 83 0.87 -7.15 -9.23
N LEU A 84 1.89 -7.96 -9.49
CA LEU A 84 2.73 -8.58 -8.48
C LEU A 84 3.99 -7.77 -8.22
N GLY A 85 4.66 -8.07 -7.11
CA GLY A 85 5.94 -7.44 -6.78
C GLY A 85 6.34 -7.66 -5.34
N GLU A 86 7.59 -7.39 -5.03
CA GLU A 86 8.14 -7.55 -3.69
C GLU A 86 7.53 -6.54 -2.69
N PRO A 87 7.56 -6.82 -1.38
CA PRO A 87 7.27 -5.83 -0.35
C PRO A 87 8.12 -4.57 -0.56
N GLY A 88 7.51 -3.39 -0.47
CA GLY A 88 8.20 -2.12 -0.70
C GLY A 88 8.60 -1.85 -2.15
N GLY A 89 8.19 -2.70 -3.10
CA GLY A 89 8.52 -2.58 -4.52
C GLY A 89 7.91 -1.36 -5.23
N GLY A 90 6.94 -0.68 -4.61
CA GLY A 90 6.23 0.47 -5.20
C GLY A 90 4.97 0.11 -5.99
N LYS A 91 4.31 -1.02 -5.67
CA LYS A 91 3.05 -1.44 -6.29
C LYS A 91 1.95 -0.39 -6.11
N SER A 92 1.70 0.04 -4.87
CA SER A 92 0.74 1.09 -4.55
C SER A 92 1.06 2.41 -5.26
N ILE A 93 2.35 2.80 -5.33
CA ILE A 93 2.76 4.01 -6.06
C ILE A 93 2.46 3.90 -7.55
N SER A 94 2.76 2.74 -8.15
CA SER A 94 2.44 2.47 -9.56
C SER A 94 0.94 2.57 -9.81
N MET A 95 0.13 1.99 -8.92
CA MET A 95 -1.32 1.99 -9.04
C MET A 95 -1.94 3.37 -8.79
N ILE A 96 -1.42 4.16 -7.85
CA ILE A 96 -1.84 5.55 -7.60
C ILE A 96 -1.53 6.43 -8.82
N LYS A 97 -0.33 6.33 -9.39
CA LYS A 97 0.03 7.09 -10.61
C LYS A 97 -0.90 6.73 -11.78
N PHE A 98 -1.17 5.44 -11.97
CA PHE A 98 -2.11 4.95 -12.97
C PHE A 98 -3.54 5.46 -12.71
N ALA A 99 -4.00 5.42 -11.45
CA ALA A 99 -5.31 5.93 -11.06
C ALA A 99 -5.45 7.43 -11.38
N ILE A 100 -4.45 8.25 -11.04
CA ILE A 100 -4.43 9.69 -11.36
C ILE A 100 -4.58 9.90 -12.87
N GLN A 101 -3.82 9.17 -13.68
CA GLN A 101 -3.93 9.24 -15.14
C GLN A 101 -5.35 8.92 -15.61
N LYS A 102 -5.96 7.83 -15.11
CA LYS A 102 -7.33 7.43 -15.50
C LYS A 102 -8.41 8.39 -15.02
N VAL A 103 -8.22 9.02 -13.86
CA VAL A 103 -9.09 10.10 -13.39
C VAL A 103 -9.02 11.31 -14.33
N GLU A 104 -7.81 11.73 -14.71
CA GLU A 104 -7.61 12.86 -15.62
C GLU A 104 -8.18 12.58 -17.03
N GLU A 105 -8.01 11.36 -17.54
CA GLU A 105 -8.64 10.90 -18.79
C GLU A 105 -10.18 10.98 -18.70
N ARG A 106 -10.76 10.52 -17.59
CA ARG A 106 -12.20 10.51 -17.36
C ARG A 106 -12.79 11.91 -17.19
N LEU A 107 -12.08 12.82 -16.53
CA LEU A 107 -12.47 14.23 -16.39
C LEU A 107 -12.51 14.94 -17.74
N LYS A 108 -11.59 14.59 -18.67
CA LYS A 108 -11.57 15.14 -20.04
C LYS A 108 -12.61 14.50 -20.95
N THR A 109 -12.85 13.19 -20.80
CA THR A 109 -13.67 12.41 -21.73
C THR A 109 -14.70 11.54 -21.02
N GLN A 110 -16.00 11.87 -21.19
CA GLN A 110 -17.13 11.12 -20.62
C GLN A 110 -17.33 9.71 -21.20
N ARG A 111 -16.50 9.27 -22.16
CA ARG A 111 -16.49 7.90 -22.68
C ARG A 111 -15.44 7.01 -22.02
N SER A 112 -14.43 7.58 -21.36
CA SER A 112 -13.40 6.82 -20.65
C SER A 112 -14.00 6.08 -19.46
N LEU A 113 -13.33 5.02 -19.00
CA LEU A 113 -13.78 4.24 -17.84
C LEU A 113 -13.83 5.11 -16.58
N LEU A 114 -14.79 4.85 -15.70
CA LEU A 114 -14.88 5.44 -14.36
C LEU A 114 -13.93 4.70 -13.42
N PRO A 115 -12.78 5.29 -13.01
CA PRO A 115 -11.87 4.64 -12.08
C PRO A 115 -12.47 4.59 -10.67
N ILE A 116 -12.46 3.42 -10.06
CA ILE A 116 -12.77 3.20 -8.65
C ILE A 116 -11.51 2.65 -7.99
N PHE A 117 -10.94 3.42 -7.06
CA PHE A 117 -9.76 3.02 -6.29
C PHE A 117 -10.19 2.51 -4.91
N ALA A 118 -9.69 1.34 -4.52
CA ALA A 118 -10.01 0.73 -3.24
C ALA A 118 -8.76 0.04 -2.66
N GLU A 119 -8.50 0.27 -1.37
CA GLU A 119 -7.49 -0.49 -0.62
C GLU A 119 -8.17 -1.75 -0.07
N ILE A 120 -7.73 -2.92 -0.48
CA ILE A 120 -8.43 -4.20 -0.23
C ILE A 120 -8.55 -4.47 1.26
N TYR A 121 -7.58 -4.04 2.09
CA TYR A 121 -7.65 -4.21 3.54
C TYR A 121 -8.93 -3.60 4.17
N THR A 122 -9.55 -2.58 3.55
CA THR A 122 -10.81 -1.98 4.06
C THR A 122 -12.03 -2.85 3.80
N TRP A 123 -11.91 -3.92 3.03
CA TRP A 123 -12.96 -4.93 2.89
C TRP A 123 -13.27 -5.60 4.24
N THR A 124 -12.28 -5.66 5.15
CA THR A 124 -12.41 -6.19 6.53
C THR A 124 -13.53 -5.52 7.35
N GLU A 125 -13.92 -4.29 7.02
CA GLU A 125 -15.02 -3.57 7.69
C GLU A 125 -16.40 -4.21 7.45
N ILE A 126 -16.54 -5.07 6.44
CA ILE A 126 -17.79 -5.82 6.24
C ILE A 126 -17.91 -6.99 7.22
N TYR A 127 -16.80 -7.50 7.72
CA TYR A 127 -16.73 -8.74 8.50
C TYR A 127 -17.13 -8.51 9.95
N ASN A 128 -16.71 -7.38 10.52
CA ASN A 128 -17.05 -7.02 11.91
C ASN A 128 -18.58 -6.85 12.09
N ASP A 129 -19.30 -6.50 11.02
CA ASP A 129 -20.74 -6.24 11.06
C ASP A 129 -21.62 -7.36 10.47
N ARG A 130 -21.07 -8.31 9.69
CA ARG A 130 -21.89 -9.32 8.96
C ARG A 130 -21.34 -10.74 9.05
N LYS A 131 -22.23 -11.67 9.43
CA LYS A 131 -21.97 -13.12 9.46
C LYS A 131 -21.90 -13.80 8.08
N GLU A 132 -22.23 -13.09 7.00
CA GLU A 132 -22.24 -13.66 5.64
C GLU A 132 -21.57 -12.73 4.63
N ILE A 133 -20.50 -13.23 4.02
CA ILE A 133 -19.82 -12.62 2.88
C ILE A 133 -20.58 -13.04 1.63
N SER A 134 -21.29 -12.10 1.01
CA SER A 134 -22.08 -12.36 -0.20
C SER A 134 -21.59 -11.53 -1.38
N GLN A 135 -22.09 -11.80 -2.59
CA GLN A 135 -21.79 -10.97 -3.77
C GLN A 135 -22.14 -9.48 -3.56
N GLU A 136 -23.14 -9.18 -2.73
CA GLU A 136 -23.49 -7.81 -2.38
C GLU A 136 -22.41 -7.10 -1.57
N SER A 137 -21.55 -7.85 -0.87
CA SER A 137 -20.50 -7.31 0.00
C SER A 137 -19.48 -6.51 -0.81
N ILE A 138 -18.97 -7.04 -1.93
CA ILE A 138 -17.97 -6.35 -2.74
C ILE A 138 -18.53 -5.08 -3.37
N ILE A 139 -19.75 -5.12 -3.94
CA ILE A 139 -20.36 -3.93 -4.56
C ILE A 139 -20.65 -2.87 -3.50
N HIS A 140 -21.15 -3.29 -2.33
CA HIS A 140 -21.40 -2.39 -1.20
C HIS A 140 -20.10 -1.75 -0.69
N TRP A 141 -19.04 -2.55 -0.55
CA TRP A 141 -17.71 -2.05 -0.17
C TRP A 141 -17.16 -1.06 -1.18
N LEU A 142 -17.18 -1.40 -2.47
CA LEU A 142 -16.73 -0.49 -3.52
C LEU A 142 -17.54 0.82 -3.52
N ALA A 143 -18.85 0.76 -3.28
CA ALA A 143 -19.68 1.97 -3.15
C ALA A 143 -19.25 2.83 -1.95
N LYS A 144 -18.95 2.23 -0.79
CA LYS A 144 -18.39 2.95 0.37
C LYS A 144 -17.06 3.63 0.05
N GLN A 145 -16.19 3.00 -0.75
CA GLN A 145 -14.91 3.60 -1.15
C GLN A 145 -15.09 4.86 -2.01
N THR A 146 -16.21 4.96 -2.74
CA THR A 146 -16.50 6.14 -3.54
C THR A 146 -17.09 7.30 -2.76
N ASN A 147 -17.51 7.05 -1.51
CA ASN A 147 -18.49 7.88 -0.87
C ASN A 147 -18.71 7.54 0.62
N GLN A 148 -17.94 8.14 1.53
CA GLN A 148 -18.10 7.88 2.96
C GLN A 148 -19.49 8.31 3.49
N ASN A 149 -20.19 9.23 2.80
CA ASN A 149 -21.49 9.80 3.21
C ASN A 149 -22.65 9.56 2.21
N GLU A 150 -22.49 8.66 1.23
CA GLU A 150 -23.50 8.39 0.19
C GLU A 150 -23.93 9.58 -0.73
N GLU A 151 -23.22 10.71 -0.73
CA GLU A 151 -23.51 11.90 -1.55
C GLU A 151 -23.15 11.80 -3.05
N PHE A 152 -22.06 11.10 -3.39
CA PHE A 152 -21.58 10.89 -4.76
C PHE A 152 -22.12 9.61 -5.45
N ILE A 153 -21.34 8.53 -5.49
CA ILE A 153 -21.70 7.28 -6.16
C ILE A 153 -22.36 6.34 -5.14
N ASN A 154 -23.56 5.85 -5.45
CA ASN A 154 -24.28 4.87 -4.63
C ASN A 154 -24.21 3.45 -5.23
N LYS A 155 -24.66 2.46 -4.45
CA LYS A 155 -24.63 1.02 -4.81
C LYS A 155 -25.30 0.76 -6.17
N ASP A 156 -26.49 1.31 -6.41
CA ASP A 156 -27.26 1.07 -7.64
C ASP A 156 -26.58 1.65 -8.88
N PHE A 157 -26.05 2.87 -8.77
CA PHE A 157 -25.29 3.49 -9.85
C PHE A 157 -24.05 2.67 -10.17
N LEU A 158 -23.29 2.29 -9.15
CA LEU A 158 -22.07 1.51 -9.32
C LEU A 158 -22.36 0.14 -9.96
N GLN A 159 -23.37 -0.57 -9.46
CA GLN A 159 -23.81 -1.86 -10.02
C GLN A 159 -24.20 -1.72 -11.50
N LYS A 160 -24.88 -0.63 -11.87
CA LYS A 160 -25.19 -0.34 -13.27
C LYS A 160 -23.92 -0.10 -14.09
N GLN A 161 -22.97 0.71 -13.62
CA GLN A 161 -21.73 0.97 -14.36
C GLN A 161 -20.88 -0.29 -14.53
N ILE A 162 -20.86 -1.17 -13.53
CA ILE A 162 -20.22 -2.50 -13.58
C ILE A 162 -20.86 -3.37 -14.67
N ARG A 163 -22.19 -3.51 -14.67
CA ARG A 163 -22.92 -4.29 -15.70
C ARG A 163 -22.67 -3.75 -17.11
N GLU A 164 -22.57 -2.44 -17.26
CA GLU A 164 -22.28 -1.76 -18.53
C GLU A 164 -20.79 -1.77 -18.90
N LYS A 165 -19.90 -2.35 -18.06
CA LYS A 165 -18.44 -2.40 -18.23
C LYS A 165 -17.81 -1.01 -18.39
N LYS A 166 -18.37 -0.02 -17.70
CA LYS A 166 -17.95 1.39 -17.74
C LYS A 166 -17.06 1.79 -16.57
N VAL A 167 -16.65 0.84 -15.74
CA VAL A 167 -15.76 1.08 -14.59
C VAL A 167 -14.38 0.47 -14.83
N LEU A 168 -13.39 1.05 -14.17
CA LEU A 168 -12.07 0.47 -13.97
C LEU A 168 -11.86 0.28 -12.48
N LEU A 169 -11.72 -0.97 -12.02
CA LEU A 169 -11.48 -1.28 -10.62
C LEU A 169 -9.97 -1.32 -10.35
N LEU A 170 -9.48 -0.54 -9.40
CA LEU A 170 -8.08 -0.48 -8.98
C LEU A 170 -8.00 -0.91 -7.52
N LEU A 171 -7.67 -2.18 -7.28
CA LEU A 171 -7.78 -2.84 -5.99
C LEU A 171 -6.37 -3.10 -5.42
N ASP A 172 -5.98 -2.38 -4.36
CA ASP A 172 -4.59 -2.39 -3.84
C ASP A 172 -4.46 -3.33 -2.65
N GLY A 173 -3.41 -4.16 -2.63
CA GLY A 173 -2.96 -4.83 -1.42
C GLY A 173 -3.81 -6.03 -1.02
N LEU A 174 -3.99 -7.01 -1.91
CA LEU A 174 -4.66 -8.27 -1.54
C LEU A 174 -3.94 -8.98 -0.39
N ASP A 175 -2.61 -8.87 -0.33
CA ASP A 175 -1.76 -9.39 0.75
C ASP A 175 -1.97 -8.70 2.10
N GLU A 176 -2.71 -7.59 2.15
CA GLU A 176 -2.99 -6.84 3.37
C GLU A 176 -4.29 -7.29 4.06
N LEU A 177 -5.00 -8.28 3.49
CA LEU A 177 -6.11 -8.92 4.20
C LEU A 177 -5.57 -9.86 5.27
N PRO A 178 -6.25 -9.95 6.43
CA PRO A 178 -5.82 -10.84 7.49
C PRO A 178 -5.81 -12.29 7.04
N LEU A 179 -4.77 -13.01 7.45
CA LEU A 179 -4.70 -14.46 7.34
C LEU A 179 -4.76 -15.08 8.74
N ASN A 180 -5.01 -16.38 8.80
CA ASN A 180 -4.99 -17.17 10.04
C ASN A 180 -6.00 -16.73 11.11
N VAL A 181 -7.14 -16.15 10.70
CA VAL A 181 -8.14 -15.65 11.67
C VAL A 181 -8.91 -16.81 12.27
N SER A 182 -8.82 -16.98 13.59
CA SER A 182 -9.55 -18.03 14.31
C SER A 182 -11.04 -17.71 14.39
N GLN A 183 -11.89 -18.65 13.95
CA GLN A 183 -13.34 -18.52 14.14
C GLN A 183 -13.76 -18.53 15.62
N LYS A 184 -12.90 -19.06 16.50
CA LYS A 184 -13.11 -19.09 17.94
C LYS A 184 -11.79 -18.73 18.61
N PRO A 185 -11.52 -17.44 18.91
CA PRO A 185 -10.25 -16.99 19.49
C PRO A 185 -9.87 -17.70 20.80
N GLN A 186 -10.85 -18.26 21.51
CA GLN A 186 -10.66 -19.00 22.77
C GLN A 186 -10.27 -20.48 22.56
N ASP A 187 -10.33 -20.99 21.32
CA ASP A 187 -10.02 -22.37 20.96
C ASP A 187 -8.81 -22.38 20.01
N PRO A 188 -7.61 -22.80 20.48
CA PRO A 188 -6.40 -22.82 19.66
C PRO A 188 -6.47 -23.82 18.50
N ASN A 189 -7.44 -24.75 18.51
CA ASN A 189 -7.64 -25.75 17.47
C ASN A 189 -8.75 -25.38 16.47
N ALA A 190 -9.38 -24.20 16.61
CA ALA A 190 -10.43 -23.78 15.70
C ALA A 190 -9.89 -23.61 14.26
N PRO A 191 -10.72 -23.89 13.24
CA PRO A 191 -10.37 -23.60 11.86
C PRO A 191 -9.94 -22.13 11.70
N ARG A 192 -8.87 -21.93 10.94
CA ARG A 192 -8.32 -20.62 10.63
C ARG A 192 -8.75 -20.21 9.22
N GLU A 193 -9.15 -18.95 9.08
CA GLU A 193 -9.59 -18.39 7.81
C GLU A 193 -8.48 -17.57 7.14
N ASP A 194 -8.38 -17.70 5.82
CA ASP A 194 -7.58 -16.83 4.96
C ASP A 194 -8.52 -15.92 4.16
N TYR A 195 -8.63 -14.66 4.57
CA TYR A 195 -9.51 -13.70 3.90
C TYR A 195 -9.04 -13.32 2.50
N ARG A 196 -7.76 -13.54 2.18
CA ARG A 196 -7.22 -13.34 0.83
C ARG A 196 -7.84 -14.35 -0.13
N ALA A 197 -7.95 -15.62 0.30
CA ALA A 197 -8.61 -16.68 -0.47
C ALA A 197 -10.12 -16.40 -0.63
N GLN A 198 -10.80 -15.99 0.44
CA GLN A 198 -12.23 -15.65 0.39
C GLN A 198 -12.50 -14.45 -0.54
N PHE A 199 -11.63 -13.44 -0.56
CA PHE A 199 -11.74 -12.32 -1.50
C PHE A 199 -11.66 -12.80 -2.95
N ILE A 200 -10.68 -13.66 -3.26
CA ILE A 200 -10.51 -14.22 -4.61
C ILE A 200 -11.75 -15.02 -5.02
N GLU A 201 -12.24 -15.91 -4.15
CA GLU A 201 -13.43 -16.72 -4.42
C GLU A 201 -14.67 -15.85 -4.66
N THR A 202 -14.90 -14.87 -3.79
CA THR A 202 -16.00 -13.93 -3.93
C THR A 202 -15.90 -13.19 -5.26
N LEU A 203 -14.72 -12.65 -5.59
CA LEU A 203 -14.51 -11.90 -6.84
C LEU A 203 -14.66 -12.78 -8.10
N ASN A 204 -14.16 -14.01 -8.06
CA ASN A 204 -14.24 -14.98 -9.16
C ASN A 204 -15.65 -15.50 -9.41
N SER A 205 -16.54 -15.42 -8.41
CA SER A 205 -17.94 -15.83 -8.48
C SER A 205 -18.89 -14.69 -8.84
N LEU A 206 -18.44 -13.42 -8.87
CA LEU A 206 -19.29 -12.29 -9.22
C LEU A 206 -19.70 -12.32 -10.70
N ASP A 207 -21.00 -12.51 -10.94
CA ASP A 207 -21.58 -12.42 -12.28
C ASP A 207 -21.47 -11.00 -12.85
N GLY A 208 -21.03 -10.93 -14.11
CA GLY A 208 -20.81 -9.66 -14.82
C GLY A 208 -19.45 -9.02 -14.57
N PHE A 209 -18.68 -9.48 -13.57
CA PHE A 209 -17.34 -8.97 -13.29
C PHE A 209 -16.26 -9.56 -14.19
N GLN A 210 -16.53 -10.66 -14.91
CA GLN A 210 -15.54 -11.37 -15.72
C GLN A 210 -14.96 -10.51 -16.86
N GLN A 211 -15.67 -9.46 -17.27
CA GLN A 211 -15.27 -8.56 -18.35
C GLN A 211 -15.06 -7.11 -17.87
N VAL A 212 -15.13 -6.86 -16.57
CA VAL A 212 -14.92 -5.52 -16.01
C VAL A 212 -13.42 -5.21 -16.02
N PRO A 213 -13.00 -4.06 -16.57
CA PRO A 213 -11.62 -3.61 -16.46
C PRO A 213 -11.13 -3.53 -15.01
N MET A 214 -9.96 -4.09 -14.72
CA MET A 214 -9.45 -4.25 -13.37
C MET A 214 -7.92 -4.35 -13.31
N VAL A 215 -7.35 -3.74 -12.27
CA VAL A 215 -6.00 -4.03 -11.78
C VAL A 215 -6.11 -4.44 -10.31
N ILE A 216 -5.53 -5.57 -9.94
CA ILE A 216 -5.39 -6.01 -8.54
C ILE A 216 -3.91 -6.06 -8.20
N SER A 217 -3.49 -5.52 -7.06
CA SER A 217 -2.11 -5.64 -6.59
C SER A 217 -1.97 -6.69 -5.47
N CYS A 218 -0.87 -7.43 -5.48
CA CYS A 218 -0.54 -8.36 -4.41
C CYS A 218 0.99 -8.55 -4.30
N ARG A 219 1.49 -8.95 -3.15
CA ARG A 219 2.83 -9.52 -3.05
C ARG A 219 2.92 -10.83 -3.82
N ARG A 220 4.05 -11.03 -4.50
CA ARG A 220 4.27 -12.24 -5.29
C ARG A 220 4.18 -13.51 -4.44
N ARG A 221 4.91 -13.56 -3.33
CA ARG A 221 4.97 -14.75 -2.46
C ARG A 221 3.62 -15.07 -1.83
N ASP A 222 2.95 -14.06 -1.28
CA ASP A 222 1.62 -14.22 -0.69
C ASP A 222 0.62 -14.73 -1.73
N TYR A 223 0.64 -14.19 -2.95
CA TYR A 223 -0.24 -14.67 -4.02
C TYR A 223 0.07 -16.12 -4.44
N GLU A 224 1.35 -16.48 -4.54
CA GLU A 224 1.80 -17.85 -4.79
C GLU A 224 1.35 -18.82 -3.67
N GLU A 225 1.40 -18.39 -2.41
CA GLU A 225 0.92 -19.15 -1.25
C GLU A 225 -0.60 -19.37 -1.30
N ILE A 226 -1.39 -18.31 -1.55
CA ILE A 226 -2.85 -18.37 -1.60
C ILE A 226 -3.34 -19.30 -2.72
N THR A 227 -2.64 -19.28 -3.87
CA THR A 227 -3.07 -19.99 -5.10
C THR A 227 -2.39 -21.34 -5.31
N GLY A 228 -1.24 -21.58 -4.67
CA GLY A 228 -0.45 -22.81 -4.81
C GLY A 228 -0.83 -23.93 -3.82
N ASN A 229 -1.44 -23.59 -2.68
CA ASN A 229 -2.01 -24.57 -1.74
C ASN A 229 -3.36 -25.11 -2.28
N ASP A 230 -3.98 -26.06 -1.56
CA ASP A 230 -5.21 -26.83 -1.90
C ASP A 230 -6.41 -26.06 -2.51
N ASN A 231 -6.37 -24.72 -2.52
CA ASN A 231 -7.35 -23.82 -3.09
C ASN A 231 -7.36 -23.80 -4.63
N ASN A 232 -6.21 -23.99 -5.32
CA ASN A 232 -6.04 -23.94 -6.79
C ASN A 232 -7.03 -23.01 -7.55
N ASN A 233 -7.25 -21.81 -7.02
CA ASN A 233 -8.28 -20.87 -7.50
C ASN A 233 -7.65 -19.50 -7.75
N PRO A 234 -6.78 -19.35 -8.77
CA PRO A 234 -6.20 -18.07 -9.10
C PRO A 234 -7.28 -17.06 -9.52
N LEU A 235 -6.98 -15.77 -9.38
CA LEU A 235 -7.82 -14.70 -9.90
C LEU A 235 -8.07 -14.90 -11.41
N LYS A 236 -9.34 -14.83 -11.82
CA LYS A 236 -9.76 -14.93 -13.22
C LYS A 236 -9.46 -13.63 -13.99
N LEU A 237 -8.18 -13.40 -14.27
CA LEU A 237 -7.65 -12.22 -14.96
C LEU A 237 -7.03 -12.61 -16.32
N ASN A 238 -6.70 -11.61 -17.14
CA ASN A 238 -6.19 -11.82 -18.49
C ASN A 238 -4.67 -11.81 -18.55
N GLY A 239 -4.01 -11.16 -17.61
CA GLY A 239 -2.56 -11.13 -17.50
C GLY A 239 -2.12 -10.96 -16.06
N ALA A 240 -0.84 -11.24 -15.84
CA ALA A 240 -0.16 -10.91 -14.60
C ALA A 240 1.23 -10.39 -14.94
N VAL A 241 1.65 -9.33 -14.26
CA VAL A 241 2.99 -8.76 -14.38
C VAL A 241 3.63 -8.62 -13.01
N VAL A 242 4.96 -8.69 -12.96
CA VAL A 242 5.75 -8.42 -11.76
C VAL A 242 6.42 -7.06 -11.93
N LEU A 243 6.18 -6.15 -11.00
CA LEU A 243 6.94 -4.92 -10.87
C LEU A 243 8.37 -5.25 -10.46
N ASN A 244 9.33 -4.89 -11.31
CA ASN A 244 10.73 -5.16 -11.06
C ASN A 244 11.29 -4.33 -9.90
N ARG A 245 12.26 -4.93 -9.20
CA ARG A 245 13.14 -4.18 -8.30
C ARG A 245 13.89 -3.12 -9.10
N LEU A 246 14.26 -2.03 -8.45
CA LEU A 246 15.08 -1.00 -9.06
C LEU A 246 16.38 -1.62 -9.58
N SER A 247 16.73 -1.32 -10.82
CA SER A 247 18.03 -1.61 -11.42
C SER A 247 19.10 -0.70 -10.83
N GLU A 248 20.36 -1.10 -10.95
CA GLU A 248 21.49 -0.30 -10.49
C GLU A 248 21.57 1.03 -11.23
N ALA A 249 21.23 1.04 -12.53
CA ALA A 249 21.14 2.25 -13.33
C ALA A 249 20.04 3.21 -12.82
N GLU A 250 18.86 2.68 -12.49
CA GLU A 250 17.76 3.45 -11.90
C GLU A 250 18.15 4.01 -10.52
N ILE A 251 18.80 3.21 -9.66
CA ILE A 251 19.29 3.66 -8.34
C ILE A 251 20.32 4.78 -8.52
N LYS A 252 21.31 4.60 -9.41
CA LYS A 252 22.32 5.62 -9.72
C LYS A 252 21.66 6.92 -10.15
N GLN A 253 20.80 6.85 -11.16
CA GLN A 253 20.08 8.02 -11.68
C GLN A 253 19.29 8.72 -10.57
N TYR A 254 18.65 7.97 -9.68
CA TYR A 254 17.86 8.50 -8.57
C TYR A 254 18.72 9.19 -7.50
N VAL A 255 19.77 8.53 -7.00
CA VAL A 255 20.56 9.09 -5.89
C VAL A 255 21.45 10.26 -6.33
N THR A 256 21.80 10.34 -7.61
CA THR A 256 22.56 11.47 -8.17
C THR A 256 21.68 12.59 -8.73
N SER A 257 20.35 12.49 -8.64
CA SER A 257 19.48 13.56 -9.10
C SER A 257 19.45 14.72 -8.08
N ASN A 258 19.33 15.95 -8.59
CA ASN A 258 19.24 17.16 -7.76
C ASN A 258 17.95 17.23 -6.90
N SER A 259 17.08 16.22 -6.97
CA SER A 259 15.81 16.18 -6.23
C SER A 259 15.94 15.57 -4.84
N ILE A 260 17.03 14.85 -4.56
CA ILE A 260 17.17 14.05 -3.33
C ILE A 260 18.09 14.70 -2.31
N PHE A 261 19.23 15.21 -2.79
CA PHE A 261 20.20 15.92 -1.97
C PHE A 261 20.29 17.36 -2.42
N LYS A 262 20.38 18.29 -1.46
CA LYS A 262 20.64 19.70 -1.75
C LYS A 262 22.04 19.91 -2.33
N ASP A 263 22.98 19.05 -1.97
CA ASP A 263 24.35 19.04 -2.45
C ASP A 263 24.59 17.79 -3.30
N ASN A 264 24.90 18.00 -4.58
CA ASN A 264 25.15 16.94 -5.55
C ASN A 264 26.36 16.06 -5.17
N GLN A 265 27.30 16.57 -4.37
CA GLN A 265 28.40 15.75 -3.87
C GLN A 265 27.92 14.64 -2.93
N GLN A 266 26.86 14.86 -2.16
CA GLN A 266 26.32 13.83 -1.26
C GLN A 266 25.74 12.65 -2.05
N GLY A 267 25.00 12.94 -3.13
CA GLY A 267 24.48 11.91 -4.02
C GLY A 267 25.58 11.09 -4.69
N ALA A 268 26.64 11.75 -5.15
CA ALA A 268 27.81 11.08 -5.71
C ALA A 268 28.53 10.19 -4.68
N ARG A 269 28.69 10.65 -3.43
CA ARG A 269 29.28 9.86 -2.34
C ARG A 269 28.41 8.64 -1.98
N LEU A 270 27.09 8.80 -1.91
CA LEU A 270 26.17 7.68 -1.67
C LEU A 270 26.25 6.65 -2.81
N TRP A 271 26.28 7.11 -4.06
CA TRP A 271 26.47 6.20 -5.19
C TRP A 271 27.79 5.44 -5.08
N ASN A 272 28.91 6.12 -4.80
CA ASN A 272 30.20 5.46 -4.63
C ASN A 272 30.18 4.43 -3.48
N LEU A 273 29.49 4.70 -2.38
CA LEU A 273 29.31 3.74 -1.30
C LEU A 273 28.55 2.49 -1.79
N LEU A 274 27.46 2.68 -2.51
CA LEU A 274 26.63 1.59 -3.04
C LEU A 274 27.38 0.74 -4.07
N ASP A 275 28.09 1.39 -5.00
CA ASP A 275 28.88 0.76 -6.06
C ASP A 275 30.02 -0.10 -5.47
N ASN A 276 30.60 0.31 -4.34
CA ASN A 276 31.62 -0.44 -3.61
C ASN A 276 31.06 -1.44 -2.57
N SER A 277 29.74 -1.51 -2.39
CA SER A 277 29.10 -2.37 -1.39
C SER A 277 27.98 -3.21 -2.02
N PRO A 278 28.30 -4.29 -2.77
CA PRO A 278 27.32 -5.05 -3.56
C PRO A 278 26.15 -5.60 -2.73
N ASP A 279 26.40 -6.05 -1.49
CA ASP A 279 25.36 -6.56 -0.60
C ASP A 279 24.37 -5.46 -0.19
N LEU A 280 24.88 -4.28 0.18
CA LEU A 280 24.07 -3.10 0.48
C LEU A 280 23.24 -2.68 -0.74
N LEU A 281 23.86 -2.60 -1.92
CA LEU A 281 23.19 -2.25 -3.17
C LEU A 281 22.07 -3.24 -3.51
N LYS A 282 22.34 -4.55 -3.39
CA LYS A 282 21.36 -5.61 -3.63
C LYS A 282 20.18 -5.55 -2.65
N MET A 283 20.44 -5.17 -1.40
CA MET A 283 19.44 -5.04 -0.36
C MET A 283 18.50 -3.86 -0.64
N VAL A 284 19.01 -2.70 -1.05
CA VAL A 284 18.20 -1.48 -1.24
C VAL A 284 17.51 -1.36 -2.59
N ARG A 285 17.34 -2.47 -3.33
CA ARG A 285 16.69 -2.44 -4.66
C ARG A 285 15.16 -2.28 -4.62
N THR A 286 14.57 -2.15 -3.44
CA THR A 286 13.15 -1.75 -3.31
C THR A 286 13.06 -0.27 -2.97
N PRO A 287 12.07 0.46 -3.51
CA PRO A 287 11.82 1.85 -3.17
C PRO A 287 11.87 2.18 -1.70
N PHE A 288 11.20 1.37 -0.87
CA PHE A 288 11.15 1.59 0.56
C PHE A 288 12.54 1.48 1.22
N LEU A 289 13.33 0.46 0.88
CA LEU A 289 14.66 0.28 1.47
C LEU A 289 15.67 1.31 0.98
N LEU A 290 15.60 1.70 -0.30
CA LEU A 290 16.40 2.80 -0.83
C LEU A 290 16.09 4.11 -0.10
N TYR A 291 14.81 4.38 0.11
CA TYR A 291 14.35 5.53 0.87
C TYR A 291 14.85 5.52 2.32
N THR A 292 14.74 4.38 3.01
CA THR A 292 15.27 4.21 4.36
C THR A 292 16.76 4.52 4.39
N LEU A 293 17.54 3.95 3.44
CA LEU A 293 18.97 4.24 3.34
C LEU A 293 19.26 5.73 3.14
N ILE A 294 18.60 6.37 2.17
CA ILE A 294 18.77 7.80 1.89
C ILE A 294 18.44 8.64 3.14
N SER A 295 17.34 8.33 3.83
CA SER A 295 16.90 9.08 5.02
C SER A 295 17.87 8.95 6.19
N THR A 296 18.50 7.77 6.32
CA THR A 296 19.58 7.51 7.29
C THR A 296 20.91 8.15 6.84
N TYR A 297 21.13 8.31 5.54
CA TYR A 297 22.36 8.87 4.99
C TYR A 297 22.39 10.41 4.98
N GLN A 298 21.25 11.08 4.77
CA GLN A 298 21.13 12.54 4.50
C GLN A 298 21.78 13.48 5.53
N ASN A 299 22.09 13.01 6.74
CA ASN A 299 22.68 13.81 7.81
C ASN A 299 24.04 13.26 8.26
N GLN A 300 24.81 12.67 7.34
CA GLN A 300 26.17 12.20 7.62
C GLN A 300 27.17 13.15 6.98
N GLU A 301 28.01 13.77 7.81
CA GLU A 301 28.94 14.82 7.39
C GLU A 301 30.38 14.30 7.26
N SER A 302 30.69 13.15 7.87
CA SER A 302 32.06 12.60 7.93
C SER A 302 32.25 11.32 7.12
N ASP A 303 33.44 11.14 6.53
CA ASP A 303 33.81 9.92 5.80
C ASP A 303 33.83 8.66 6.70
N GLY A 304 34.03 8.84 8.02
CA GLY A 304 34.01 7.76 9.01
C GLY A 304 32.60 7.18 9.21
N GLU A 305 31.58 8.04 9.23
CA GLU A 305 30.17 7.65 9.29
C GLU A 305 29.73 6.93 8.02
N VAL A 306 30.12 7.44 6.86
CA VAL A 306 29.84 6.82 5.55
C VAL A 306 30.41 5.40 5.47
N LYS A 307 31.62 5.16 5.98
CA LYS A 307 32.25 3.82 6.05
C LYS A 307 31.52 2.83 6.95
N GLN A 308 30.64 3.28 7.86
CA GLN A 308 29.85 2.34 8.65
C GLN A 308 28.67 1.76 7.86
N PHE A 309 28.17 2.48 6.84
CA PHE A 309 27.09 1.98 6.00
C PHE A 309 27.51 0.81 5.12
N SER A 310 28.77 0.73 4.71
CA SER A 310 29.27 -0.42 3.94
C SER A 310 29.24 -1.73 4.73
N ARG A 311 29.08 -1.66 6.06
CA ARG A 311 28.93 -2.84 6.94
C ARG A 311 27.48 -3.27 7.11
N VAL A 312 26.52 -2.49 6.63
CA VAL A 312 25.09 -2.85 6.68
C VAL A 312 24.84 -3.92 5.62
N SER A 313 24.49 -5.11 6.10
CA SER A 313 24.27 -6.31 5.28
C SER A 313 22.87 -6.91 5.45
N THR A 314 22.08 -6.41 6.40
CA THR A 314 20.72 -6.89 6.66
C THR A 314 19.71 -5.75 6.81
N HIS A 315 18.42 -6.05 6.62
CA HIS A 315 17.34 -5.07 6.79
C HIS A 315 17.25 -4.56 8.24
N GLU A 316 17.50 -5.44 9.21
CA GLU A 316 17.47 -5.14 10.64
C GLU A 316 18.52 -4.08 10.97
N GLN A 317 19.75 -4.24 10.48
CA GLN A 317 20.82 -3.26 10.68
C GLN A 317 20.49 -1.90 10.06
N LEU A 318 19.82 -1.89 8.90
CA LEU A 318 19.37 -0.66 8.26
C LEU A 318 18.25 0.02 9.07
N PHE A 319 17.27 -0.76 9.55
CA PHE A 319 16.17 -0.24 10.35
C PHE A 319 16.61 0.26 11.71
N ASP A 320 17.52 -0.44 12.39
CA ASP A 320 18.10 0.00 13.65
C ASP A 320 18.76 1.38 13.48
N ARG A 321 19.63 1.53 12.47
CA ARG A 321 20.26 2.83 12.19
C ARG A 321 19.23 3.92 11.86
N PHE A 322 18.21 3.60 11.05
CA PHE A 322 17.14 4.54 10.71
C PHE A 322 16.40 5.04 11.96
N ILE A 323 16.03 4.12 12.85
CA ILE A 323 15.29 4.42 14.09
C ILE A 323 16.15 5.18 15.07
N GLU A 324 17.39 4.75 15.29
CA GLU A 324 18.34 5.38 16.22
C GLU A 324 18.63 6.82 15.80
N GLN A 325 18.94 7.05 14.52
CA GLN A 325 19.17 8.40 14.03
C GLN A 325 17.91 9.26 14.08
N GLY A 326 16.75 8.71 13.70
CA GLY A 326 15.48 9.42 13.80
C GLY A 326 15.17 9.86 15.22
N PHE A 327 15.41 8.96 16.19
CA PHE A 327 15.23 9.24 17.61
C PHE A 327 16.20 10.31 18.12
N SER A 328 17.50 10.18 17.82
CA SER A 328 18.51 11.17 18.23
C SER A 328 18.19 12.56 17.68
N ARG A 329 17.77 12.67 16.40
CA ARG A 329 17.36 13.97 15.82
C ARG A 329 16.21 14.61 16.58
N GLU A 330 15.22 13.83 17.00
CA GLU A 330 14.08 14.36 17.78
C GLU A 330 14.47 14.69 19.23
N LYS A 331 15.42 13.95 19.81
CA LYS A 331 16.00 14.25 21.12
C LYS A 331 16.74 15.59 21.09
N ASP A 332 17.66 15.77 20.15
CA ASP A 332 18.46 16.99 20.00
C ASP A 332 17.57 18.21 19.75
N LYS A 333 16.54 18.09 18.91
CA LYS A 333 15.58 19.18 18.66
C LYS A 333 14.82 19.59 19.91
N LYS A 334 14.50 18.64 20.79
CA LYS A 334 13.77 18.92 22.04
C LYS A 334 14.67 19.54 23.12
N GLU A 335 15.89 19.02 23.28
CA GLU A 335 16.89 19.58 24.19
C GLU A 335 17.17 21.05 23.87
N ASN A 336 17.28 21.39 22.58
CA ASN A 336 17.48 22.76 22.11
C ASN A 336 16.26 23.68 22.29
N ARG A 337 15.06 23.16 22.61
CA ARG A 337 13.81 23.93 22.70
C ARG A 337 13.24 24.05 24.12
N THR A 338 13.95 23.57 25.16
CA THR A 338 13.49 23.58 26.56
C THR A 338 12.06 23.04 26.76
N GLN A 339 11.68 22.02 25.99
CA GLN A 339 10.36 21.37 26.06
C GLN A 339 10.41 20.06 26.87
N GLN A 340 9.24 19.57 27.30
CA GLN A 340 9.09 18.28 27.99
C GLN A 340 9.81 17.12 27.27
N ASN A 341 10.31 16.17 28.08
CA ASN A 341 10.99 14.94 27.67
C ASN A 341 10.28 14.21 26.51
N LEU A 342 11.03 13.42 25.75
CA LEU A 342 10.45 12.51 24.77
C LEU A 342 9.53 11.48 25.47
N PRO A 343 8.48 11.00 24.80
CA PRO A 343 7.58 9.96 25.33
C PRO A 343 8.25 8.60 25.57
N CYS A 344 9.48 8.45 25.07
CA CYS A 344 10.38 7.32 25.30
C CYS A 344 11.72 7.88 25.75
N SER A 345 12.37 7.22 26.70
CA SER A 345 13.69 7.56 27.23
C SER A 345 14.83 7.19 26.28
N SER A 346 14.62 6.21 25.42
CA SER A 346 15.61 5.69 24.47
C SER A 346 14.97 5.20 23.17
N ALA A 347 15.81 4.99 22.15
CA ALA A 347 15.39 4.32 20.93
C ALA A 347 14.99 2.85 21.18
N GLU A 348 15.61 2.16 22.16
CA GLU A 348 15.20 0.81 22.55
C GLU A 348 13.79 0.79 23.11
N GLU A 349 13.43 1.71 24.01
CA GLU A 349 12.07 1.78 24.54
C GLU A 349 11.03 2.06 23.44
N LEU A 350 11.39 2.89 22.44
CA LEU A 350 10.54 3.10 21.26
C LEU A 350 10.37 1.80 20.45
N LYS A 351 11.46 1.05 20.22
CA LYS A 351 11.45 -0.23 19.51
C LYS A 351 10.62 -1.28 20.27
N GLU A 352 10.77 -1.37 21.59
CA GLU A 352 10.00 -2.27 22.46
C GLU A 352 8.50 -1.99 22.38
N LYS A 353 8.08 -0.72 22.53
CA LYS A 353 6.65 -0.35 22.44
C LYS A 353 6.07 -0.63 21.06
N LEU A 354 6.79 -0.32 19.97
CA LEU A 354 6.35 -0.64 18.61
C LEU A 354 6.30 -2.15 18.37
N GLY A 355 7.25 -2.90 18.94
CA GLY A 355 7.29 -4.36 18.93
C GLY A 355 6.10 -5.00 19.63
N ALA A 356 5.79 -4.56 20.84
CA ALA A 356 4.61 -5.00 21.57
C ALA A 356 3.31 -4.70 20.79
N ILE A 357 3.20 -3.50 20.19
CA ILE A 357 2.06 -3.16 19.33
C ILE A 357 1.97 -4.12 18.15
N ALA A 358 3.09 -4.36 17.44
CA ALA A 358 3.12 -5.26 16.30
C ALA A 358 2.72 -6.70 16.66
N VAL A 359 3.18 -7.21 17.82
CA VAL A 359 2.79 -8.55 18.30
C VAL A 359 1.31 -8.61 18.68
N VAL A 360 0.78 -7.58 19.35
CA VAL A 360 -0.66 -7.53 19.68
C VAL A 360 -1.51 -7.54 18.42
N MET A 361 -1.12 -6.79 17.38
CA MET A 361 -1.79 -6.79 16.07
C MET A 361 -1.77 -8.15 15.35
N MET A 362 -0.83 -9.02 15.71
CA MET A 362 -0.65 -10.35 15.12
C MET A 362 -1.15 -11.46 16.04
N SER A 363 -1.85 -11.12 17.13
CA SER A 363 -2.34 -12.10 18.11
C SER A 363 -3.61 -12.80 17.65
N ASP A 364 -3.91 -14.00 18.14
CA ASP A 364 -5.17 -14.68 17.79
C ASP A 364 -6.43 -13.88 18.22
N SER A 365 -6.28 -12.92 19.14
CA SER A 365 -7.36 -12.04 19.63
C SER A 365 -7.61 -10.81 18.77
N GLU A 366 -6.67 -10.46 17.89
CA GLU A 366 -6.76 -9.33 16.95
C GLU A 366 -6.35 -9.88 15.57
N PRO A 367 -7.26 -10.04 14.60
CA PRO A 367 -6.88 -10.55 13.28
C PRO A 367 -5.72 -9.71 12.73
N ASP A 368 -4.78 -10.30 11.96
CA ASP A 368 -3.57 -9.65 11.41
C ASP A 368 -3.92 -8.37 10.61
N ASN A 369 -4.23 -7.31 11.37
CA ASN A 369 -4.86 -6.09 10.91
C ASN A 369 -3.74 -5.12 10.58
N THR A 370 -3.98 -4.25 9.61
CA THR A 370 -3.04 -3.18 9.28
C THR A 370 -3.28 -1.94 10.14
N LYS A 371 -4.49 -1.79 10.69
CA LYS A 371 -4.91 -0.67 11.55
C LYS A 371 -4.51 -0.90 13.01
N ILE A 372 -3.93 0.12 13.62
CA ILE A 372 -3.63 0.26 15.05
C ILE A 372 -4.69 1.19 15.64
N GLU A 373 -5.66 0.59 16.33
CA GLU A 373 -6.77 1.28 16.97
C GLU A 373 -6.51 1.50 18.47
N GLU A 374 -7.37 2.29 19.10
CA GLU A 374 -7.25 2.63 20.54
C GLU A 374 -7.11 1.39 21.44
N PRO A 375 -7.87 0.29 21.24
CA PRO A 375 -7.73 -0.91 22.07
C PRO A 375 -6.35 -1.56 22.00
N ILE A 376 -5.68 -1.47 20.85
CA ILE A 376 -4.32 -1.99 20.68
C ILE A 376 -3.33 -1.08 21.42
N PHE A 377 -3.47 0.24 21.25
CA PHE A 377 -2.60 1.18 21.97
C PHE A 377 -2.80 1.11 23.48
N SER A 378 -4.01 0.90 23.99
CA SER A 378 -4.29 0.85 25.43
C SER A 378 -3.67 -0.35 26.12
N LYS A 379 -3.53 -1.48 25.42
CA LYS A 379 -2.82 -2.68 25.92
C LYS A 379 -1.32 -2.43 26.14
N VAL A 380 -0.69 -1.57 25.33
CA VAL A 380 0.77 -1.33 25.37
C VAL A 380 1.12 -0.02 26.10
N ILE A 381 0.31 1.01 25.92
CA ILE A 381 0.50 2.36 26.47
C ILE A 381 -0.83 2.79 27.12
N PRO A 382 -1.05 2.46 28.41
CA PRO A 382 -2.34 2.68 29.06
C PRO A 382 -2.74 4.16 29.19
N GLN A 383 -1.78 5.06 29.35
CA GLN A 383 -2.03 6.48 29.57
C GLN A 383 -2.25 7.24 28.25
N LEU A 384 -3.42 7.88 28.11
CA LEU A 384 -3.83 8.57 26.87
C LEU A 384 -2.86 9.68 26.44
N GLU A 385 -2.37 10.50 27.38
CA GLU A 385 -1.41 11.57 27.07
C GLU A 385 -0.10 11.02 26.50
N GLN A 386 0.39 9.90 27.04
CA GLN A 386 1.58 9.22 26.54
C GLN A 386 1.36 8.66 25.13
N ARG A 387 0.14 8.17 24.82
CA ARG A 387 -0.20 7.67 23.47
C ARG A 387 -0.11 8.77 22.42
N HIS A 388 -0.65 9.95 22.68
CA HIS A 388 -0.57 11.06 21.72
C HIS A 388 0.87 11.53 21.49
N ALA A 389 1.66 11.63 22.56
CA ALA A 389 3.07 11.98 22.45
C ALA A 389 3.86 10.89 21.69
N PHE A 390 3.61 9.61 21.99
CA PHE A 390 4.25 8.46 21.35
C PHE A 390 3.94 8.38 19.85
N THR A 391 2.66 8.42 19.48
CA THR A 391 2.22 8.37 18.07
C THR A 391 2.76 9.56 17.28
N ARG A 392 2.82 10.75 17.89
CA ARG A 392 3.48 11.92 17.29
C ARG A 392 4.97 11.65 17.04
N LEU A 393 5.71 11.14 18.02
CA LEU A 393 7.12 10.80 17.86
C LEU A 393 7.33 9.77 16.73
N ALA A 394 6.59 8.66 16.78
CA ALA A 394 6.68 7.59 15.80
C ALA A 394 6.35 8.07 14.38
N ARG A 395 5.40 9.01 14.23
CA ARG A 395 5.10 9.64 12.94
C ARG A 395 6.18 10.62 12.46
N THR A 396 6.79 11.38 13.37
CA THR A 396 7.89 12.28 13.01
C THR A 396 9.11 11.50 12.54
N ILE A 397 9.42 10.36 13.16
CA ILE A 397 10.45 9.41 12.72
C ILE A 397 9.98 8.58 11.51
N GLN A 398 8.69 8.67 11.16
CA GLN A 398 8.06 8.03 10.01
C GLN A 398 8.01 6.49 10.11
N LEU A 399 7.79 5.99 11.32
CA LEU A 399 7.52 4.59 11.61
C LEU A 399 6.03 4.27 11.48
N LEU A 400 5.18 5.24 11.80
CA LEU A 400 3.72 5.16 11.68
C LEU A 400 3.19 6.29 10.77
N PHE A 401 1.98 6.12 10.24
CA PHE A 401 1.16 7.20 9.68
C PHE A 401 -0.26 7.13 10.25
N GLU A 402 -0.95 8.27 10.27
CA GLU A 402 -2.36 8.34 10.61
C GLU A 402 -3.18 8.16 9.33
N THR A 403 -4.20 7.30 9.38
CA THR A 403 -5.11 7.03 8.26
C THR A 403 -6.07 8.21 8.04
N SER A 404 -7.04 8.06 7.14
CA SER A 404 -8.15 9.02 7.02
C SER A 404 -9.06 9.02 8.26
N GLU A 405 -9.09 7.92 9.01
CA GLU A 405 -9.79 7.83 10.28
C GLU A 405 -8.95 8.45 11.39
N LYS A 406 -9.55 9.41 12.10
CA LYS A 406 -8.88 10.18 13.14
C LYS A 406 -8.42 9.25 14.27
N GLN A 407 -7.16 9.37 14.68
CA GLN A 407 -6.54 8.51 15.70
C GLN A 407 -6.45 7.02 15.36
N VAL A 408 -6.61 6.64 14.09
CA VAL A 408 -6.30 5.30 13.60
C VAL A 408 -4.99 5.37 12.85
N TYR A 409 -4.05 4.50 13.21
CA TYR A 409 -2.68 4.54 12.68
C TYR A 409 -2.32 3.24 11.98
N CYS A 410 -1.34 3.27 11.09
CA CYS A 410 -0.75 2.06 10.52
C CYS A 410 0.77 2.17 10.55
N PHE A 411 1.46 1.03 10.56
CA PHE A 411 2.88 1.01 10.25
C PHE A 411 3.12 1.59 8.86
N ARG A 412 4.16 2.41 8.71
CA ARG A 412 4.49 3.01 7.41
C ARG A 412 4.74 1.98 6.33
N HIS A 413 5.28 0.84 6.73
CA HIS A 413 5.46 -0.30 5.86
C HIS A 413 5.37 -1.59 6.67
N LEU A 414 4.79 -2.64 6.11
CA LEU A 414 4.67 -3.94 6.78
C LEU A 414 6.04 -4.57 7.11
N LEU A 415 7.08 -4.31 6.31
CA LEU A 415 8.46 -4.69 6.69
C LEU A 415 8.92 -4.09 8.03
N LEU A 416 8.46 -2.88 8.38
CA LEU A 416 8.74 -2.31 9.71
C LEU A 416 7.93 -3.03 10.78
N ARG A 417 6.64 -3.30 10.55
CA ARG A 417 5.82 -4.09 11.47
C ARG A 417 6.47 -5.43 11.77
N ASP A 418 6.84 -6.17 10.72
CA ASP A 418 7.43 -7.50 10.83
C ASP A 418 8.80 -7.43 11.54
N TYR A 419 9.60 -6.40 11.24
CA TYR A 419 10.85 -6.11 11.96
C TYR A 419 10.61 -5.90 13.47
N PHE A 420 9.65 -5.06 13.85
CA PHE A 420 9.34 -4.78 15.25
C PHE A 420 8.80 -6.02 15.97
N ALA A 421 7.90 -6.77 15.33
CA ALA A 421 7.35 -8.01 15.87
C ALA A 421 8.44 -9.05 16.12
N PHE A 422 9.29 -9.30 15.11
CA PHE A 422 10.39 -10.26 15.23
C PHE A 422 11.40 -9.83 16.30
N ARG A 423 11.76 -8.55 16.37
CA ARG A 423 12.67 -8.04 17.40
C ARG A 423 12.10 -8.21 18.80
N TYR A 424 10.81 -8.03 19.00
CA TYR A 424 10.19 -8.13 20.32
C TYR A 424 10.04 -9.58 20.80
N ALA A 425 9.89 -10.52 19.86
CA ALA A 425 9.72 -11.93 20.15
C ALA A 425 11.04 -12.67 20.46
N ASN A 426 12.20 -12.07 20.17
CA ASN A 426 13.54 -12.59 20.47
C ASN A 426 14.19 -11.78 21.58
#